data_AF-A0A960NUZ5-F1
#
_entry.id   AF-A0A960NUZ5-F1
#
_cell.length_a   1.000
_cell.length_b   1.000
_cell.length_c   1.000
_cell.angle_alpha   90.00
_cell.angle_beta   90.00
_cell.angle_gamma   90.00
#
_symmetry.space_group_name_H-M   'P 1'
#
loop_
_entity.id
_entity.type
_entity.pdbx_description
1 polymer ?
#
loop_
_entity_poly.entity_id
_entity_poly.type
_entity_poly.pdbx_seq_one_letter_code
_entity_poly.pdbx_strand_id
1 'polypeptide(L)'
;IAARGLSSAASAANALVDHVRDLMTPGAIHSVAVKGATAYGFDANVWAGVPVRTTTPGSYEIITGHAMDDFAKSKIAATNQELTDERAMVADMLG
;
A
#
# COMPACT_ATOMS: atom_id res chain seq x y z
N ILE A 1 -14.56 16.04 1.48
CA ILE A 1 -13.77 16.23 2.73
C ILE A 1 -13.39 17.70 2.84
N ALA A 2 -14.35 18.57 3.16
CA ALA A 2 -14.14 20.02 3.34
C ALA A 2 -14.94 20.58 4.53
N ALA A 3 -15.50 19.71 5.38
CA ALA A 3 -16.58 20.07 6.28
C ALA A 3 -16.15 20.25 7.75
N ARG A 4 -14.88 20.06 8.12
CA ARG A 4 -14.50 20.08 9.55
C ARG A 4 -13.32 20.95 9.95
N GLY A 5 -12.48 21.44 9.03
CA GLY A 5 -11.26 22.18 9.39
C GLY A 5 -10.28 21.42 10.31
N LEU A 6 -10.58 20.14 10.58
CA LEU A 6 -9.86 19.22 11.45
C LEU A 6 -9.46 18.03 10.59
N SER A 7 -8.27 17.50 10.82
CA SER A 7 -7.78 16.31 10.13
C SER A 7 -8.67 15.09 10.39
N SER A 8 -8.58 14.09 9.53
CA SER A 8 -9.34 12.83 9.57
C SER A 8 -8.89 11.88 10.71
N ALA A 9 -8.53 12.41 11.88
CA ALA A 9 -7.87 11.71 12.98
C ALA A 9 -8.64 10.47 13.46
N ALA A 10 -9.96 10.57 13.71
CA ALA A 10 -10.76 9.43 14.17
C ALA A 10 -10.80 8.29 13.14
N SER A 11 -10.94 8.62 11.85
CA SER A 11 -10.91 7.61 10.78
C SER A 11 -9.52 7.01 10.59
N ALA A 12 -8.45 7.79 10.77
CA ALA A 12 -7.08 7.29 10.70
C ALA A 12 -6.79 6.32 11.86
N ALA A 13 -7.26 6.63 13.07
CA ALA A 13 -7.15 5.73 14.22
C ALA A 13 -7.92 4.41 13.97
N ASN A 14 -9.13 4.49 13.39
CA ASN A 14 -9.88 3.29 13.05
C ASN A 14 -9.17 2.45 11.97
N ALA A 15 -8.64 3.09 10.93
CA ALA A 15 -7.88 2.40 9.88
C ALA A 15 -6.64 1.68 10.43
N LEU A 16 -5.95 2.25 11.42
CA LEU A 16 -4.83 1.60 12.10
C LEU A 16 -5.27 0.36 12.89
N VAL A 17 -6.39 0.44 13.62
CA VAL A 17 -6.96 -0.70 14.36
C VAL A 17 -7.34 -1.82 13.40
N ASP A 18 -8.02 -1.48 12.30
CA ASP A 18 -8.42 -2.45 11.28
C ASP A 18 -7.18 -3.09 10.61
N HIS A 19 -6.16 -2.29 10.28
CA HIS A 19 -4.91 -2.79 9.71
C HIS A 19 -4.21 -3.83 10.60
N VAL A 20 -4.09 -3.55 11.90
CA VAL A 20 -3.49 -4.51 12.85
C VAL A 20 -4.36 -5.76 13.00
N ARG A 21 -5.70 -5.59 13.09
CA ARG A 21 -6.64 -6.72 13.17
C ARG A 21 -6.53 -7.64 11.96
N ASP A 22 -6.50 -7.07 10.77
CA ASP A 22 -6.47 -7.81 9.50
C ASP A 22 -5.12 -8.52 9.31
N LEU A 23 -4.00 -7.92 9.74
CA LEU A 23 -2.69 -8.60 9.78
C LEU A 23 -2.65 -9.77 10.76
N MET A 24 -3.49 -9.77 11.80
CA MET A 24 -3.56 -10.85 12.79
C MET A 24 -4.65 -11.89 12.49
N THR A 25 -5.50 -11.64 11.50
CA THR A 25 -6.68 -12.47 11.19
C THR A 25 -6.57 -13.03 9.77
N PRO A 26 -6.25 -14.33 9.61
CA PRO A 26 -6.14 -14.94 8.29
C PRO A 26 -7.46 -14.93 7.50
N GLY A 27 -7.35 -14.78 6.16
CA GLY A 27 -8.43 -15.06 5.23
C GLY A 27 -8.87 -13.88 4.36
N ALA A 28 -9.20 -12.73 4.96
CA ALA A 28 -9.70 -11.58 4.19
C ALA A 28 -8.60 -10.91 3.35
N ILE A 29 -8.97 -10.35 2.20
CA ILE A 29 -8.10 -9.49 1.40
C ILE A 29 -8.19 -8.08 1.96
N HIS A 30 -7.04 -7.48 2.26
CA HIS A 30 -6.90 -6.10 2.72
C HIS A 30 -5.71 -5.43 2.03
N SER A 31 -5.49 -4.14 2.26
CA SER A 31 -4.40 -3.39 1.63
C SER A 31 -3.27 -3.11 2.61
N VAL A 32 -2.03 -3.39 2.19
CA VAL A 32 -0.82 -3.12 2.96
C VAL A 32 0.20 -2.45 2.04
N ALA A 33 0.95 -1.48 2.58
CA ALA A 33 2.13 -0.97 1.91
C ALA A 33 3.24 -2.03 2.00
N VAL A 34 3.62 -2.61 0.87
CA VAL A 34 4.64 -3.65 0.78
C VAL A 34 5.81 -3.13 -0.03
N LYS A 35 7.04 -3.36 0.46
CA LYS A 35 8.25 -3.05 -0.29
C LYS A 35 8.42 -4.01 -1.46
N GLY A 36 8.70 -3.47 -2.64
CA GLY A 36 9.06 -4.28 -3.80
C GLY A 36 7.90 -5.08 -4.39
N ALA A 37 6.72 -4.47 -4.45
CA ALA A 37 5.53 -5.04 -5.10
C ALA A 37 5.63 -5.04 -6.64
N THR A 38 6.71 -5.62 -7.19
CA THR A 38 7.04 -5.62 -8.62
C THR A 38 6.02 -6.37 -9.47
N ALA A 39 5.25 -7.28 -8.87
CA ALA A 39 4.12 -7.96 -9.52
C ALA A 39 3.05 -6.99 -10.05
N TYR A 40 2.96 -5.79 -9.49
CA TYR A 40 2.07 -4.72 -9.93
C TYR A 40 2.77 -3.65 -10.80
N GLY A 41 4.08 -3.78 -11.03
CA GLY A 41 4.88 -2.80 -11.79
C GLY A 41 5.50 -1.68 -10.97
N PHE A 42 5.48 -1.78 -9.63
CA PHE A 42 6.21 -0.86 -8.76
C PHE A 42 7.71 -1.16 -8.73
N ASP A 43 8.54 -0.14 -8.47
CA ASP A 43 9.98 -0.28 -8.25
C ASP A 43 10.26 -1.20 -7.04
N ALA A 44 11.34 -1.98 -7.11
CA ALA A 44 11.72 -2.92 -6.05
C ALA A 44 12.04 -2.23 -4.71
N ASN A 45 12.36 -0.94 -4.73
CA ASN A 45 12.85 -0.18 -3.58
C ASN A 45 11.81 0.75 -2.94
N VAL A 46 10.60 0.85 -3.51
CA VAL A 46 9.51 1.65 -2.95
C VAL A 46 8.55 0.79 -2.12
N TRP A 47 7.88 1.42 -1.16
CA TRP A 47 6.76 0.84 -0.42
C TRP A 47 5.46 1.26 -1.09
N ALA A 48 4.67 0.31 -1.59
CA ALA A 48 3.44 0.61 -2.32
C ALA A 48 2.26 -0.21 -1.78
N GLY A 49 1.09 0.43 -1.72
CA GLY A 49 -0.16 -0.22 -1.30
C GLY A 49 -0.62 -1.26 -2.31
N VAL A 50 -0.70 -2.53 -1.91
CA VAL A 50 -1.17 -3.64 -2.75
C VAL A 50 -2.14 -4.55 -1.99
N PRO A 51 -3.02 -5.29 -2.69
CA PRO A 51 -3.89 -6.24 -2.04
C PRO A 51 -3.07 -7.42 -1.51
N VAL A 52 -3.27 -7.73 -0.24
CA VAL A 52 -2.66 -8.88 0.44
C VAL A 52 -3.73 -9.72 1.11
N ARG A 53 -3.40 -10.98 1.39
CA ARG A 53 -4.19 -11.85 2.25
C ARG A 53 -3.31 -12.37 3.37
N THR A 54 -3.75 -12.16 4.61
CA THR A 54 -3.11 -12.76 5.78
C THR A 54 -3.25 -14.28 5.72
N THR A 55 -2.13 -15.00 5.80
CA THR A 55 -2.06 -16.46 5.73
C THR A 55 -1.94 -17.08 7.12
N THR A 56 -1.21 -16.42 8.02
CA THR A 56 -1.12 -16.70 9.46
C THR A 56 -0.97 -15.37 10.21
N PRO A 57 -1.24 -15.29 11.53
CA PRO A 57 -1.05 -14.03 12.26
C PRO A 57 0.35 -13.42 12.03
N GLY A 58 0.40 -12.20 11.51
CA GLY A 58 1.62 -11.48 11.18
C GLY A 58 2.29 -11.85 9.85
N SER A 59 1.75 -12.80 9.08
CA SER A 59 2.26 -13.18 7.76
C SER A 59 1.18 -13.08 6.69
N TYR A 60 1.55 -12.58 5.52
CA TYR A 60 0.63 -12.38 4.41
C TYR A 60 1.31 -12.69 3.07
N GLU A 61 0.49 -12.88 2.05
CA GLU A 61 0.92 -12.98 0.66
C GLU A 61 0.34 -11.83 -0.15
N ILE A 62 1.08 -11.35 -1.14
CA ILE A 62 0.54 -10.42 -2.14
C ILE A 62 -0.39 -11.20 -3.06
N ILE A 63 -1.62 -10.73 -3.22
CA ILE A 63 -2.54 -11.31 -4.19
C ILE A 63 -2.09 -10.89 -5.59
N THR A 64 -1.90 -11.86 -6.47
CA THR A 64 -1.53 -11.67 -7.87
C THR A 64 -2.58 -12.30 -8.78
N GLY A 65 -2.55 -11.98 -10.08
CA GLY A 65 -3.46 -12.57 -11.07
C GLY A 65 -4.75 -11.78 -11.33
N HIS A 66 -4.88 -10.57 -10.77
CA HIS A 66 -5.92 -9.64 -11.24
C HIS A 66 -5.55 -9.12 -12.63
N ALA A 67 -6.44 -9.32 -13.60
CA ALA A 67 -6.32 -8.70 -14.91
C ALA A 67 -6.40 -7.17 -14.73
N MET A 68 -5.37 -6.47 -15.19
CA MET A 68 -5.31 -5.02 -15.15
C MET A 68 -5.50 -4.47 -16.55
N ASP A 69 -6.52 -3.62 -16.71
CA ASP A 69 -6.68 -2.83 -17.91
C ASP A 69 -5.66 -1.68 -17.96
N ASP A 70 -5.64 -0.97 -19.09
CA ASP A 70 -4.67 0.11 -19.31
C ASP A 70 -4.92 1.30 -18.37
N PHE A 71 -6.17 1.51 -17.95
CA PHE A 71 -6.50 2.52 -16.95
C PHE A 71 -5.83 2.20 -15.62
N ALA A 72 -6.01 1.00 -15.07
CA ALA A 72 -5.42 0.58 -13.81
C ALA A 72 -3.88 0.62 -13.87
N LYS A 73 -3.29 0.12 -14.96
CA LYS A 73 -1.84 0.19 -15.18
C LYS A 73 -1.33 1.63 -15.19
N SER A 74 -2.04 2.55 -15.86
CA SER A 74 -1.64 3.95 -15.91
C SER A 74 -1.67 4.63 -14.54
N LYS A 75 -2.62 4.25 -13.67
CA LYS A 75 -2.70 4.77 -12.30
C LYS A 75 -1.58 4.24 -11.42
N ILE A 76 -1.26 2.96 -11.53
CA ILE A 76 -0.10 2.39 -10.82
C ILE A 76 1.20 3.02 -11.29
N ALA A 77 1.39 3.22 -12.60
CA ALA A 77 2.57 3.88 -13.13
C ALA A 77 2.73 5.31 -12.60
N ALA A 78 1.63 6.07 -12.50
CA ALA A 78 1.64 7.41 -11.92
C ALA A 78 2.04 7.40 -10.44
N THR A 79 1.45 6.49 -9.63
CA THR A 79 1.83 6.34 -8.22
C THR A 79 3.27 5.86 -8.06
N ASN A 80 3.74 4.96 -8.93
CA ASN A 80 5.13 4.51 -8.90
C ASN A 80 6.10 5.67 -9.12
N GLN A 81 5.82 6.53 -10.10
CA GLN A 81 6.64 7.72 -10.37
C GLN A 81 6.74 8.62 -9.13
N GLU A 82 5.59 8.95 -8.52
CA GLU A 82 5.54 9.75 -7.28
C GLU A 82 6.38 9.13 -6.16
N LEU A 83 6.22 7.83 -5.90
CA LEU A 83 6.99 7.13 -4.85
C LEU A 83 8.50 7.09 -5.14
N THR A 84 8.89 6.94 -6.41
CA THR A 84 10.32 6.97 -6.79
C THR A 84 10.92 8.37 -6.63
N ASP A 85 10.14 9.41 -6.93
CA ASP A 85 10.57 10.80 -6.78
C ASP A 85 10.69 11.19 -5.29
N GLU A 86 9.73 10.78 -4.45
CA GLU A 86 9.81 10.95 -3.00
C GLU A 86 11.04 10.23 -2.41
N ARG A 87 11.31 9.01 -2.87
CA ARG A 87 12.51 8.26 -2.44
C ARG A 87 13.79 8.98 -2.85
N ALA A 88 13.85 9.54 -4.06
CA ALA A 88 14.99 10.32 -4.53
C ALA A 88 15.18 11.60 -3.70
N MET A 89 14.09 12.26 -3.30
CA MET A 89 14.12 13.45 -2.45
C MET A 89 14.77 13.19 -1.08
N VAL A 90 14.58 11.98 -0.52
CA VAL A 90 15.16 11.58 0.76
C VAL A 90 16.42 10.73 0.63
N ALA A 91 17.06 10.70 -0.57
CA ALA A 91 18.19 9.82 -0.85
C ALA A 91 19.34 9.97 0.15
N ASP A 92 19.64 11.20 0.57
CA ASP A 92 20.71 11.50 1.53
C ASP A 92 20.46 10.92 2.95
N MET A 93 19.23 10.50 3.24
CA MET A 93 18.85 9.85 4.51
C MET A 93 18.96 8.32 4.46
N LEU A 94 19.25 7.73 3.29
CA LEU A 94 19.21 6.28 3.07
C LEU A 94 20.56 5.57 3.30
N GLY A 95 21.63 6.31 3.56
CA GLY A 95 22.97 5.77 3.88
C GLY A 95 23.90 5.74 2.67
#